data_AF-A0A165CZB2-F1
#
_entry.id   AF-A0A165CZB2-F1
#
_cell.length_a   1.000
_cell.length_b   1.000
_cell.length_c   1.000
_cell.angle_alpha   90.00
_cell.angle_beta   90.00
_cell.angle_gamma   90.00
#
_symmetry.space_group_name_H-M   'P 1'
#
loop_
_entity.id
_entity.type
_entity.pdbx_description
1 polymer ?
#
loop_
_entity_poly.entity_id
_entity_poly.type
_entity_poly.pdbx_seq_one_letter_code
_entity_poly.pdbx_strand_id
1 'polypeptide(L)'
;IKEWLKQVYLYLDDVIDEQLHIKLSLSYLEGDAHDYMDNYYTLVQNQQPLGMWADFVNQLTVSYDTKDKPREAQLEVERLTKTPWTDMSKFAKKFKKWANKSKLSNMDLIKKICRIMPEKILQVHVETDEAQWPTTWEAYLDWDLDI
;
A
#
# COMPACT_ATOMS: atom_id res chain seq x y z
N ILE A 1 -3.45 -8.12 10.29
CA ILE A 1 -3.25 -9.56 9.97
C ILE A 1 -3.65 -10.48 11.12
N LYS A 2 -3.19 -10.29 12.36
CA LYS A 2 -3.54 -11.16 13.51
C LYS A 2 -5.05 -11.29 13.76
N GLU A 3 -5.78 -10.17 13.73
CA GLU A 3 -7.24 -10.18 13.89
C GLU A 3 -7.95 -10.90 12.72
N TRP A 4 -7.49 -10.67 11.49
CA TRP A 4 -8.02 -11.36 10.31
C TRP A 4 -7.78 -12.87 10.38
N LEU A 5 -6.58 -13.30 10.78
CA LEU A 5 -6.26 -14.71 10.98
C LEU A 5 -7.18 -15.38 12.00
N LYS A 6 -7.51 -14.67 13.08
CA LYS A 6 -8.47 -15.14 14.09
C LYS A 6 -9.87 -15.27 13.51
N GLN A 7 -10.31 -14.32 12.69
CA GLN A 7 -11.63 -14.38 12.03
C GLN A 7 -11.70 -15.54 11.03
N VAL A 8 -10.67 -15.76 10.23
CA VAL A 8 -10.59 -16.89 9.28
C VAL A 8 -10.63 -18.22 10.02
N TYR A 9 -9.85 -18.35 11.10
CA TYR A 9 -9.85 -19.55 11.92
C TYR A 9 -11.24 -19.87 12.50
N LEU A 10 -11.96 -18.85 13.00
CA LEU A 10 -13.33 -19.02 13.49
C LEU A 10 -14.33 -19.34 12.37
N TYR A 11 -14.14 -18.77 11.18
CA TYR A 11 -15.02 -18.98 10.04
C TYR A 11 -14.85 -20.36 9.41
N LEU A 12 -13.66 -20.96 9.53
CA LEU A 12 -13.29 -22.26 8.99
C LEU A 12 -13.10 -23.32 10.09
N ASP A 13 -13.68 -23.14 11.27
CA ASP A 13 -13.51 -24.02 12.43
C ASP A 13 -14.01 -25.45 12.19
N ASP A 14 -14.95 -25.63 11.25
CA ASP A 14 -15.46 -26.94 10.81
C ASP A 14 -14.55 -27.64 9.78
N VAL A 15 -13.55 -26.95 9.25
CA VAL A 15 -12.60 -27.48 8.27
C VAL A 15 -11.41 -28.12 8.99
N ILE A 16 -11.50 -29.45 9.20
CA ILE A 16 -10.48 -30.25 9.91
C ILE A 16 -9.25 -30.53 9.02
N ASP A 17 -9.41 -30.57 7.70
CA ASP A 17 -8.27 -30.75 6.77
C ASP A 17 -7.47 -29.45 6.67
N GLU A 18 -6.26 -29.45 7.23
CA GLU A 18 -5.36 -28.30 7.20
C GLU A 18 -4.99 -27.84 5.78
N GLN A 19 -4.87 -28.75 4.82
CA GLN A 19 -4.56 -28.38 3.43
C GLN A 19 -5.71 -27.60 2.80
N LEU A 20 -6.95 -28.04 3.06
CA LEU A 20 -8.15 -27.35 2.62
C LEU A 20 -8.32 -26.01 3.36
N HIS A 21 -8.07 -25.99 4.67
CA HIS A 21 -8.12 -24.78 5.49
C HIS A 21 -7.15 -23.70 4.96
N ILE A 22 -5.91 -24.09 4.63
CA ILE A 22 -4.91 -23.19 4.02
C ILE A 22 -5.37 -22.70 2.65
N LYS A 23 -5.87 -23.58 1.78
CA LYS A 23 -6.36 -23.19 0.43
C LYS A 23 -7.52 -22.20 0.50
N LEU A 24 -8.48 -22.42 1.40
CA LEU A 24 -9.60 -21.50 1.61
C LEU A 24 -9.10 -20.17 2.17
N SER A 25 -8.19 -20.21 3.15
CA SER A 25 -7.58 -18.99 3.71
C SER A 25 -6.86 -18.17 2.65
N LEU A 26 -6.11 -18.81 1.75
CA LEU A 26 -5.48 -18.17 0.58
C LEU A 26 -6.52 -17.48 -0.31
N SER A 27 -7.66 -18.11 -0.59
CA SER A 27 -8.70 -17.50 -1.45
C SER A 27 -9.32 -16.22 -0.88
N TYR A 28 -9.19 -15.98 0.43
CA TYR A 28 -9.64 -14.74 1.08
C TYR A 28 -8.55 -13.67 1.19
N LEU A 29 -7.30 -13.98 0.80
CA LEU A 29 -6.22 -12.99 0.77
C LEU A 29 -6.34 -12.13 -0.47
N GLU A 30 -6.31 -10.82 -0.26
CA GLU A 30 -6.32 -9.82 -1.33
C GLU A 30 -5.19 -8.80 -1.12
N GLY A 31 -4.83 -8.10 -2.21
CA GLY A 31 -3.82 -7.04 -2.20
C GLY A 31 -2.47 -7.51 -1.67
N ASP A 32 -1.81 -6.70 -0.83
CA ASP A 32 -0.46 -6.99 -0.35
C ASP A 32 -0.37 -8.35 0.36
N ALA A 33 -1.42 -8.76 1.08
CA ALA A 33 -1.44 -10.03 1.80
C ALA A 33 -1.44 -11.25 0.86
N HIS A 34 -1.98 -11.10 -0.36
CA HIS A 34 -1.84 -12.10 -1.42
C HIS A 34 -0.37 -12.22 -1.85
N ASP A 35 0.29 -11.09 -2.14
CA ASP A 35 1.70 -11.09 -2.55
C ASP A 35 2.64 -11.69 -1.48
N TYR A 36 2.27 -11.60 -0.21
CA TYR A 36 3.08 -12.15 0.89
C TYR A 36 3.12 -13.68 0.87
N MET A 37 2.16 -14.30 0.21
CA MET A 37 1.95 -15.74 0.17
C MET A 37 2.16 -16.33 -1.22
N ASP A 38 2.87 -15.63 -2.11
CA ASP A 38 3.15 -16.07 -3.49
C ASP A 38 3.78 -17.48 -3.57
N ASN A 39 4.63 -17.81 -2.60
CA ASN A 39 5.17 -19.17 -2.44
C ASN A 39 4.06 -20.23 -2.25
N TYR A 40 3.05 -19.95 -1.43
CA TYR A 40 1.94 -20.85 -1.22
C TYR A 40 1.06 -21.00 -2.46
N TYR A 41 0.83 -19.93 -3.22
CA TYR A 41 0.12 -20.03 -4.50
C TYR A 41 0.88 -20.92 -5.49
N THR A 42 2.21 -20.81 -5.53
CA THR A 42 3.07 -21.69 -6.35
C THR A 42 2.95 -23.15 -5.90
N LEU A 43 2.95 -23.42 -4.58
CA LEU A 43 2.74 -24.77 -4.06
C LEU A 43 1.35 -25.34 -4.44
N VAL A 44 0.30 -24.52 -4.35
CA VAL A 44 -1.06 -24.91 -4.76
C VAL A 44 -1.13 -25.25 -6.24
N GLN A 45 -0.55 -24.40 -7.11
CA GLN A 45 -0.51 -24.62 -8.56
C GLN A 45 0.24 -25.90 -8.92
N ASN A 46 1.34 -26.17 -8.22
CA ASN A 46 2.17 -27.37 -8.42
C ASN A 46 1.64 -28.60 -7.68
N GLN A 47 0.47 -28.52 -7.02
CA GLN A 47 -0.14 -29.59 -6.23
C GLN A 47 0.80 -30.15 -5.15
N GLN A 48 1.66 -29.31 -4.61
CA GLN A 48 2.59 -29.69 -3.55
C GLN A 48 1.95 -29.56 -2.16
N PRO A 49 2.45 -30.31 -1.16
CA PRO A 49 2.01 -30.17 0.22
C PRO A 49 2.24 -28.75 0.73
N LEU A 50 1.23 -28.17 1.39
CA LEU A 50 1.26 -26.80 1.91
C LEU A 50 1.84 -26.72 3.33
N GLY A 51 2.13 -27.85 3.97
CA GLY A 51 2.55 -27.89 5.38
C GLY A 51 1.38 -27.75 6.35
N MET A 52 1.68 -27.39 7.60
CA MET A 52 0.68 -27.27 8.67
C MET A 52 0.14 -25.84 8.76
N TRP A 53 -1.03 -25.67 9.38
CA TRP A 53 -1.63 -24.34 9.57
C TRP A 53 -0.71 -23.39 10.35
N ALA A 54 0.02 -23.91 11.34
CA ALA A 54 0.96 -23.13 12.13
C ALA A 54 2.08 -22.51 11.27
N ASP A 55 2.59 -23.25 10.28
CA ASP A 55 3.64 -22.78 9.38
C ASP A 55 3.12 -21.67 8.46
N PHE A 56 1.89 -21.84 7.94
CA PHE A 56 1.19 -20.83 7.16
C PHE A 56 1.01 -19.52 7.94
N VAL A 57 0.48 -19.61 9.17
CA VAL A 57 0.27 -18.45 10.05
C VAL A 57 1.58 -17.76 10.38
N ASN A 58 2.63 -18.53 10.69
CA ASN A 58 3.94 -17.99 11.00
C ASN A 58 4.52 -17.26 9.79
N GLN A 59 4.50 -17.87 8.60
CA GLN A 59 5.01 -17.24 7.38
C GLN A 59 4.23 -15.97 7.04
N LEU A 60 2.90 -15.98 7.09
CA LEU A 60 2.09 -14.80 6.81
C LEU A 60 2.35 -13.67 7.82
N THR A 61 2.49 -14.00 9.10
CA THR A 61 2.79 -13.03 10.16
C THR A 61 4.19 -12.45 10.01
N VAL A 62 5.20 -13.30 9.79
CA VAL A 62 6.59 -12.88 9.57
C VAL A 62 6.69 -12.04 8.30
N SER A 63 6.10 -12.45 7.18
CA SER A 63 6.08 -11.64 5.96
C SER A 63 5.43 -10.28 6.23
N TYR A 64 4.31 -10.23 6.94
CA TYR A 64 3.66 -8.96 7.29
C TYR A 64 4.50 -8.06 8.21
N ASP A 65 5.27 -8.66 9.13
CA ASP A 65 6.10 -7.93 10.09
C ASP A 65 7.47 -7.54 9.52
N THR A 66 7.99 -8.29 8.55
CA THR A 66 9.31 -8.09 7.93
C THR A 66 9.28 -7.31 6.61
N LYS A 67 8.14 -7.28 5.89
CA LYS A 67 8.05 -6.51 4.65
C LYS A 67 8.18 -5.02 4.97
N ASP A 68 9.00 -4.34 4.18
CA ASP A 68 9.34 -2.94 4.33
C ASP A 68 8.12 -2.07 4.02
N LYS A 69 7.26 -1.87 5.04
CA LYS A 69 6.05 -1.03 4.98
C LYS A 69 6.34 0.36 4.40
N PRO A 70 7.49 1.00 4.70
CA PRO A 70 7.96 2.18 3.97
C PRO A 70 8.12 1.96 2.47
N ARG A 71 8.81 0.91 2.02
CA ARG A 71 8.99 0.63 0.58
C ARG A 71 7.67 0.42 -0.15
N GLU A 72 6.69 -0.27 0.44
CA GLU A 72 5.37 -0.44 -0.18
C GLU A 72 4.62 0.88 -0.29
N ALA A 73 4.64 1.67 0.78
CA ALA A 73 4.06 3.00 0.75
C ALA A 73 4.76 3.91 -0.27
N GLN A 74 6.07 3.76 -0.49
CA GLN A 74 6.80 4.45 -1.57
C GLN A 74 6.35 4.01 -2.96
N LEU A 75 6.16 2.70 -3.18
CA LEU A 75 5.66 2.15 -4.45
C LEU A 75 4.24 2.65 -4.75
N GLU A 76 3.39 2.69 -3.74
CA GLU A 76 2.02 3.18 -3.92
C GLU A 76 1.98 4.69 -4.15
N VAL A 77 2.81 5.47 -3.43
CA VAL A 77 3.02 6.89 -3.73
C VAL A 77 3.48 7.08 -5.19
N GLU A 78 4.42 6.28 -5.67
CA GLU A 78 4.88 6.33 -7.06
C GLU A 78 3.74 5.99 -8.05
N ARG A 79 2.96 4.95 -7.76
CA ARG A 79 1.82 4.54 -8.59
C ARG A 79 0.75 5.62 -8.69
N LEU A 80 0.41 6.25 -7.57
CA LEU A 80 -0.53 7.37 -7.54
C LEU A 80 -0.02 8.52 -8.42
N THR A 81 1.29 8.76 -8.46
CA THR A 81 1.90 9.87 -9.22
C THR A 81 2.08 9.63 -10.72
N LYS A 82 1.91 8.40 -11.17
CA LYS A 82 1.94 8.02 -12.59
C LYS A 82 0.56 7.90 -13.22
N THR A 83 -0.49 7.93 -12.40
CA THR A 83 -1.87 7.78 -12.86
C THR A 83 -2.48 9.17 -13.03
N PRO A 84 -3.17 9.46 -14.15
CA PRO A 84 -3.91 10.71 -14.29
C PRO A 84 -5.11 10.72 -13.34
N TRP A 85 -5.37 11.86 -12.70
CA TRP A 85 -6.48 12.04 -11.76
C TRP A 85 -7.48 13.06 -12.31
N THR A 86 -8.76 12.70 -12.26
CA THR A 86 -9.88 13.61 -12.54
C THR A 86 -10.45 14.25 -11.28
N ASP A 87 -10.28 13.60 -10.13
CA ASP A 87 -10.72 14.06 -8.81
C ASP A 87 -9.50 14.24 -7.90
N MET A 88 -9.05 15.49 -7.78
CA MET A 88 -7.85 15.83 -7.02
C MET A 88 -8.06 15.72 -5.50
N SER A 89 -9.29 15.88 -5.00
CA SER A 89 -9.58 15.65 -3.57
C SER A 89 -9.45 14.17 -3.20
N LYS A 90 -9.86 13.27 -4.10
CA LYS A 90 -9.67 11.82 -3.94
C LYS A 90 -8.21 11.43 -4.06
N PHE A 91 -7.46 12.06 -4.97
CA PHE A 91 -6.00 11.93 -5.02
C PHE A 91 -5.38 12.33 -3.68
N ALA A 92 -5.65 13.54 -3.19
CA ALA A 92 -5.06 14.08 -1.96
C ALA A 92 -5.28 13.15 -0.76
N LYS A 93 -6.51 12.66 -0.56
CA LYS A 93 -6.82 11.69 0.50
C LYS A 93 -5.99 10.41 0.39
N LYS A 94 -5.88 9.85 -0.82
CA LYS A 94 -5.08 8.63 -1.06
C LYS A 94 -3.59 8.89 -0.90
N PHE A 95 -3.09 10.01 -1.41
CA PHE A 95 -1.69 10.40 -1.30
C PHE A 95 -1.31 10.60 0.18
N LYS A 96 -2.11 11.35 0.96
CA LYS A 96 -1.88 11.57 2.40
C LYS A 96 -1.76 10.27 3.19
N LYS A 97 -2.59 9.26 2.86
CA LYS A 97 -2.55 7.93 3.51
C LYS A 97 -1.20 7.23 3.34
N TRP A 98 -0.61 7.31 2.15
CA TRP A 98 0.60 6.55 1.80
C TRP A 98 1.89 7.36 2.01
N ALA A 99 1.86 8.67 1.76
CA ALA A 99 2.98 9.58 2.03
C ALA A 99 3.49 9.45 3.47
N ASN A 100 2.57 9.49 4.45
CA ASN A 100 2.87 9.33 5.88
C ASN A 100 3.55 7.99 6.24
N LYS A 101 3.31 6.95 5.45
CA LYS A 101 3.85 5.60 5.67
C LYS A 101 5.17 5.38 4.93
N SER A 102 5.44 6.17 3.90
CA SER A 102 6.55 5.99 2.95
C SER A 102 7.92 6.33 3.54
N LYS A 103 7.98 7.10 4.63
CA LYS A 103 9.21 7.71 5.18
C LYS A 103 10.02 8.52 4.15
N LEU A 104 9.39 8.95 3.06
CA LEU A 104 10.00 9.87 2.11
C LEU A 104 10.16 11.25 2.75
N SER A 105 11.17 11.99 2.29
CA SER A 105 11.34 13.37 2.73
C SER A 105 10.21 14.26 2.19
N ASN A 106 9.95 15.39 2.86
CA ASN A 106 9.00 16.39 2.36
C ASN A 106 9.35 16.81 0.92
N MET A 107 10.63 17.00 0.62
CA MET A 107 11.10 17.39 -0.70
C MET A 107 10.78 16.34 -1.77
N ASP A 108 10.94 15.05 -1.46
CA ASP A 108 10.61 13.98 -2.40
C ASP A 108 9.11 13.88 -2.65
N LEU A 109 8.30 14.08 -1.61
CA LEU A 109 6.84 14.08 -1.70
C LEU A 109 6.34 15.29 -2.50
N ILE A 110 6.89 16.49 -2.28
CA ILE A 110 6.58 17.70 -3.07
C ILE A 110 6.91 17.46 -4.54
N LYS A 111 8.12 16.99 -4.87
CA LYS A 111 8.51 16.66 -6.27
C LYS A 111 7.54 15.69 -6.94
N LYS A 112 6.99 14.74 -6.18
CA LYS A 112 6.01 13.79 -6.68
C LYS A 112 4.63 14.42 -6.92
N ILE A 113 4.20 15.33 -6.05
CA ILE A 113 2.97 16.11 -6.24
C ILE A 113 3.07 16.96 -7.51
N CYS A 114 4.20 17.66 -7.72
CA CYS A 114 4.44 18.49 -8.91
C CYS A 114 4.32 17.71 -10.24
N ARG A 115 4.55 16.39 -10.25
CA ARG A 115 4.47 15.56 -11.47
C ARG A 115 3.04 15.29 -11.95
N ILE A 116 2.06 15.34 -11.05
CA ILE A 116 0.66 15.09 -11.38
C ILE A 116 -0.02 16.38 -11.83
N MET A 117 0.48 17.50 -11.34
CA MET A 117 -0.11 18.80 -11.56
C MET A 117 0.16 19.27 -13.00
N PRO A 118 -0.89 19.62 -13.77
CA PRO A 118 -0.71 20.12 -15.14
C PRO A 118 -0.01 21.50 -15.13
N GLU A 119 0.54 21.90 -16.28
CA GLU A 119 1.32 23.13 -16.55
C GLU A 119 0.87 24.44 -15.88
N LYS A 120 -0.37 24.53 -15.39
CA LYS A 120 -0.89 25.69 -14.65
C LYS A 120 -0.15 25.96 -13.34
N ILE A 121 0.36 24.94 -12.65
CA ILE A 121 1.14 25.13 -11.42
C ILE A 121 2.57 25.59 -11.74
N LEU A 122 3.13 25.17 -12.89
CA LEU A 122 4.36 25.76 -13.41
C LEU A 122 4.21 27.27 -13.69
N GLN A 123 3.02 27.76 -14.08
CA GLN A 123 2.80 29.21 -14.29
C GLN A 123 2.71 29.99 -12.97
N VAL A 124 2.06 29.45 -11.92
CA VAL A 124 2.04 30.07 -10.58
C VAL A 124 3.44 30.08 -9.93
N HIS A 125 4.25 29.06 -10.22
CA HIS A 125 5.65 28.96 -9.77
C HIS A 125 6.57 30.00 -10.43
N VAL A 126 6.21 30.56 -11.59
CA VAL A 126 6.98 31.64 -12.25
C VAL A 126 6.73 33.00 -11.60
N GLU A 127 5.58 33.19 -10.93
CA GLU A 127 5.18 34.46 -10.32
C GLU A 127 5.44 34.54 -8.80
N THR A 128 5.72 33.41 -8.14
CA THR A 128 5.89 33.32 -6.68
C THR A 128 7.36 33.02 -6.34
N ASP A 129 7.98 33.82 -5.47
CA ASP A 129 9.34 33.56 -4.96
C ASP A 129 9.40 32.18 -4.28
N GLU A 130 10.31 31.30 -4.72
CA GLU A 130 10.52 29.96 -4.16
C GLU A 130 10.73 29.99 -2.63
N ALA A 131 11.23 31.09 -2.09
CA ALA A 131 11.39 31.31 -0.66
C ALA A 131 10.06 31.31 0.14
N GLN A 132 8.93 31.50 -0.53
CA GLN A 132 7.61 31.55 0.09
C GLN A 132 6.85 30.23 0.03
N TRP A 133 7.40 29.21 -0.66
CA TRP A 133 6.68 27.96 -0.83
C TRP A 133 6.65 27.14 0.46
N PRO A 134 5.56 26.39 0.71
CA PRO A 134 5.52 25.47 1.83
C PRO A 134 6.62 24.42 1.74
N THR A 135 7.35 24.23 2.85
CA THR A 135 8.46 23.26 2.94
C THR A 135 8.01 21.89 3.45
N THR A 136 6.76 21.78 3.93
CA THR A 136 6.11 20.51 4.26
C THR A 136 5.20 20.09 3.12
N TRP A 137 5.20 18.79 2.81
CA TRP A 137 4.43 18.29 1.68
C TRP A 137 2.92 18.38 1.93
N GLU A 138 2.46 18.34 3.19
CA GLU A 138 1.05 18.54 3.53
C GLU A 138 0.59 19.95 3.20
N ALA A 139 1.34 20.96 3.66
CA ALA A 139 1.01 22.35 3.41
C ALA A 139 1.14 22.71 1.92
N TYR A 140 2.11 22.09 1.22
CA TYR A 140 2.22 22.22 -0.22
C TYR A 140 1.00 21.62 -0.92
N LEU A 141 0.60 20.39 -0.55
CA LEU A 141 -0.56 19.73 -1.16
C LEU A 141 -1.87 20.50 -0.94
N ASP A 142 -2.05 21.10 0.24
CA ASP A 142 -3.25 21.89 0.56
C ASP A 142 -3.23 23.26 -0.15
N TRP A 143 -2.06 23.92 -0.21
CA TRP A 143 -1.87 25.15 -0.99
C TRP A 143 -2.12 24.95 -2.49
N ASP A 144 -1.64 23.84 -3.04
CA ASP A 144 -1.66 23.55 -4.48
C ASP A 144 -3.04 23.08 -4.96
N LEU A 145 -3.84 22.50 -4.08
CA LEU A 145 -5.18 22.00 -4.38
C LEU A 145 -6.31 22.91 -3.91
N ASP A 146 -5.99 24.02 -3.23
CA ASP A 146 -6.95 24.97 -2.62
C ASP A 146 -8.06 24.27 -1.80
N ILE A 147 -7.66 23.28 -0.97
CA ILE A 147 -8.53 22.46 -0.10
C ILE A 147 -8.18 22.57 1.38
#